data_AF-A0AAW2X410-F1
#
_entry.id   AF-A0AAW2X410-F1
#
_cell.length_a   1.000
_cell.length_b   1.000
_cell.length_c   1.000
_cell.angle_alpha   90.00
_cell.angle_beta   90.00
_cell.angle_gamma   90.00
#
_symmetry.space_group_name_H-M   'P 1'
#
loop_
_entity.id
_entity.type
_entity.pdbx_description
1 polymer ?
#
loop_
_entity_poly.entity_id
_entity_poly.type
_entity_poly.pdbx_seq_one_letter_code
_entity_poly.pdbx_strand_id
1 'polypeptide(L)'
;MGESPFSLVYGTEAIIPAELGIPYHRVMNFSEECNRDLLKENLDLIEELREKAFIRIQRYKNTMINSYNKRARARSFQVGDLVLRRADTLNQLESWTLPGKGLIRSRA
;
A
#
# COMPACT_ATOMS: atom_id res chain seq x y z
N MET A 1 -8.85 -3.37 3.74
CA MET A 1 -9.36 -2.13 4.35
C MET A 1 -10.02 -1.35 3.24
N GLY A 2 -11.32 -1.55 3.04
CA GLY A 2 -12.06 -1.02 1.90
C GLY A 2 -12.67 0.32 2.27
N GLU A 3 -12.37 1.36 1.49
CA GLU A 3 -13.02 2.65 1.60
C GLU A 3 -14.43 2.60 1.01
N SER A 4 -15.37 3.34 1.61
CA SER A 4 -16.76 3.40 1.15
C SER A 4 -16.86 4.08 -0.22
N PRO A 5 -17.70 3.59 -1.15
CA PRO A 5 -17.92 4.26 -2.43
C PRO A 5 -18.24 5.76 -2.33
N PHE A 6 -18.85 6.20 -1.23
CA PHE A 6 -19.13 7.62 -0.98
C PHE A 6 -17.87 8.42 -0.64
N SER A 7 -16.98 7.88 0.19
CA SER A 7 -15.73 8.57 0.57
C SER A 7 -14.81 8.75 -0.63
N LEU A 8 -14.84 7.82 -1.58
CA LEU A 8 -14.11 7.92 -2.84
C LEU A 8 -14.61 9.07 -3.74
N VAL A 9 -15.89 9.42 -3.67
CA VAL A 9 -16.50 10.46 -4.53
C VAL A 9 -16.41 11.85 -3.90
N TYR A 10 -16.65 11.95 -2.59
CA TYR A 10 -16.78 13.25 -1.91
C TYR A 10 -15.61 13.59 -0.99
N GLY A 11 -14.61 12.70 -0.86
CA GLY A 11 -13.40 12.92 -0.06
C GLY A 11 -13.59 12.78 1.45
N THR A 12 -14.80 12.46 1.92
CA THR A 12 -15.14 12.27 3.34
C THR A 12 -16.09 11.09 3.52
N GLU A 13 -16.01 10.40 4.66
CA GLU A 13 -16.87 9.25 4.92
C GLU A 13 -18.34 9.66 5.10
N ALA A 14 -19.26 8.90 4.50
CA ALA A 14 -20.69 9.14 4.65
C ALA A 14 -21.13 8.84 6.08
N ILE A 15 -21.42 9.88 6.87
CA ILE A 15 -22.11 9.71 8.14
C ILE A 15 -23.61 9.77 7.87
N ILE A 16 -24.24 8.59 7.76
CA ILE A 16 -25.70 8.50 7.67
C ILE A 16 -26.29 9.12 8.95
N PRO A 17 -27.16 10.13 8.84
CA PRO A 17 -27.83 10.70 9.99
C PRO A 17 -28.73 9.70 10.71
N ALA A 18 -28.62 9.64 12.04
CA ALA A 18 -29.61 8.95 12.87
C ALA A 18 -30.98 9.66 12.84
N GLU A 19 -31.01 10.88 12.29
CA GLU A 19 -32.18 11.78 12.26
C GLU A 19 -33.21 11.48 11.15
N LEU A 20 -33.09 10.36 10.42
CA LEU A 20 -34.01 10.00 9.32
C LEU A 20 -35.50 9.88 9.75
N GLY A 21 -35.80 9.81 11.06
CA GLY A 21 -37.16 9.79 11.59
C GLY A 21 -37.58 11.03 12.41
N ILE A 22 -36.64 11.90 12.78
CA ILE A 22 -36.92 13.12 13.55
C ILE A 22 -36.33 14.27 12.77
N PRO A 23 -37.16 15.16 12.25
CA PRO A 23 -36.63 16.16 11.39
C PRO A 23 -35.88 17.21 12.23
N TYR A 24 -34.76 17.66 11.67
CA TYR A 24 -34.24 19.02 11.79
C TYR A 24 -33.06 19.35 12.73
N HIS A 25 -32.33 18.44 13.41
CA HIS A 25 -31.14 18.94 14.17
C HIS A 25 -30.05 19.52 13.24
N ARG A 26 -29.64 18.77 12.22
CA ARG A 26 -28.68 19.24 11.21
C ARG A 26 -29.18 20.44 10.42
N VAL A 27 -30.49 20.53 10.18
CA VAL A 27 -31.09 21.64 9.41
C VAL A 27 -31.23 22.89 10.27
N MET A 28 -31.63 22.76 11.53
CA MET A 28 -31.81 23.90 12.45
C MET A 28 -30.48 24.49 12.90
N ASN A 29 -29.46 23.64 13.05
CA ASN A 29 -28.12 24.07 13.46
C ASN A 29 -27.16 24.17 12.27
N PHE A 30 -27.67 24.15 11.04
CA PHE A 30 -26.83 24.35 9.86
C PHE A 30 -26.27 25.77 9.90
N SER A 31 -24.94 25.87 9.99
CA SER A 31 -24.22 27.13 9.81
C SER A 31 -23.21 26.95 8.69
N GLU A 32 -23.47 27.65 7.59
CA GLU A 32 -22.59 27.64 6.42
C GLU A 32 -21.21 28.20 6.77
N GLU A 33 -21.15 29.24 7.60
CA GLU A 33 -19.91 29.85 8.06
C GLU A 33 -19.05 28.87 8.88
N CYS A 34 -19.67 28.21 9.88
CA CYS A 34 -18.99 27.20 10.69
C CYS A 34 -18.48 26.02 9.84
N ASN A 35 -19.28 25.57 8.88
CA ASN A 35 -18.88 24.49 7.98
C ASN A 35 -17.73 24.92 7.04
N ARG A 36 -17.75 26.16 6.56
CA ARG A 36 -16.65 26.71 5.73
C ARG A 36 -15.36 26.83 6.54
N ASP A 37 -15.42 27.20 7.82
CA ASP A 37 -14.24 27.29 8.66
C ASP A 37 -13.70 25.91 9.05
N LEU A 38 -14.57 24.97 9.43
CA LEU A 38 -14.18 23.57 9.64
C LEU A 38 -13.59 22.93 8.37
N LEU A 39 -14.10 23.30 7.19
CA LEU A 39 -13.54 22.81 5.92
C LEU A 39 -12.13 23.36 5.68
N LYS A 40 -11.88 24.65 5.99
CA LYS A 40 -10.53 25.24 5.92
C LYS A 40 -9.57 24.55 6.89
N GLU A 41 -9.98 24.36 8.15
CA GLU A 41 -9.17 23.65 9.15
C GLU A 41 -8.83 22.23 8.70
N ASN A 42 -9.79 21.50 8.12
CA ASN A 42 -9.53 20.17 7.57
C ASN A 42 -8.52 20.21 6.41
N LEU A 43 -8.58 21.21 5.54
CA LEU A 43 -7.62 21.36 4.44
C LEU A 43 -6.20 21.61 4.97
N ASP A 44 -6.04 22.43 6.00
CA ASP A 44 -4.76 22.67 6.66
C ASP A 44 -4.21 21.38 7.32
N LEU A 45 -5.08 20.60 7.96
CA LEU A 45 -4.70 19.33 8.60
C LEU A 45 -4.32 18.22 7.60
N ILE A 46 -4.91 18.21 6.41
CA ILE A 46 -4.66 17.17 5.38
C ILE A 46 -3.18 17.15 4.97
N GLU A 47 -2.54 18.30 4.86
CA GLU A 47 -1.11 18.37 4.52
C GLU A 47 -0.24 17.73 5.60
N GLU A 48 -0.49 18.05 6.88
CA GLU A 48 0.22 17.42 7.99
C GLU A 48 0.02 15.90 8.03
N LEU A 49 -1.20 15.43 7.77
CA LEU A 49 -1.51 14.00 7.75
C LEU A 49 -0.79 13.29 6.61
N ARG A 50 -0.73 13.92 5.43
CA ARG A 50 0.02 13.42 4.27
C ARG A 50 1.51 13.35 4.57
N GLU A 51 2.08 14.38 5.19
CA GLU A 51 3.49 14.40 5.57
C GLU A 51 3.81 13.31 6.60
N LYS A 52 2.99 13.16 7.65
CA LYS A 52 3.12 12.10 8.65
C LYS A 52 3.05 10.70 8.01
N ALA A 53 2.12 10.50 7.08
CA ALA A 53 2.00 9.25 6.32
C ALA A 53 3.24 9.00 5.44
N PHE A 54 3.73 10.02 4.75
CA PHE A 54 4.93 9.95 3.91
C PHE A 54 6.15 9.55 4.74
N ILE A 55 6.40 10.21 5.88
CA ILE A 55 7.51 9.87 6.80
C ILE A 55 7.42 8.41 7.25
N ARG A 56 6.21 7.93 7.58
CA ARG A 56 5.99 6.53 7.99
C ARG A 56 6.33 5.55 6.88
N ILE A 57 5.91 5.84 5.64
CA ILE A 57 6.22 5.01 4.47
C ILE A 57 7.72 4.99 4.21
N GLN A 58 8.39 6.13 4.25
CA GLN A 58 9.85 6.22 4.06
C GLN A 58 10.60 5.42 5.13
N ARG A 59 10.20 5.56 6.39
CA ARG A 59 10.77 4.77 7.50
C ARG A 59 10.59 3.27 7.25
N TYR A 60 9.40 2.84 6.85
CA TYR A 60 9.12 1.43 6.56
C TYR A 60 9.95 0.89 5.38
N LYS A 61 10.07 1.67 4.31
CA LYS A 61 10.94 1.31 3.16
C LYS A 61 12.40 1.16 3.60
N ASN A 62 12.91 2.12 4.37
CA ASN A 62 14.28 2.09 4.85
C ASN A 62 14.55 0.90 5.79
N THR A 63 13.62 0.58 6.69
CA THR A 63 13.78 -0.59 7.56
C THR A 63 13.75 -1.90 6.77
N MET A 64 12.87 -2.03 5.78
CA MET A 64 12.87 -3.19 4.87
C MET A 64 14.19 -3.32 4.12
N ILE A 65 14.66 -2.25 3.46
CA ILE A 65 15.93 -2.27 2.72
C ILE A 65 17.09 -2.62 3.64
N ASN A 66 17.18 -2.00 4.82
CA ASN A 66 18.26 -2.27 5.77
C ASN A 66 18.21 -3.72 6.28
N SER A 67 17.03 -4.25 6.61
CA SER A 67 16.89 -5.64 7.07
C SER A 67 17.25 -6.65 5.97
N TYR A 68 16.86 -6.37 4.73
CA TYR A 68 17.25 -7.17 3.57
C TYR A 68 18.77 -7.12 3.36
N ASN A 69 19.36 -5.92 3.28
CA ASN A 69 20.80 -5.74 3.07
C ASN A 69 21.65 -6.33 4.20
N LYS A 70 21.20 -6.26 5.46
CA LYS A 70 21.87 -6.91 6.59
C LYS A 70 21.91 -8.43 6.46
N ARG A 71 20.86 -9.03 5.85
CA ARG A 71 20.75 -10.48 5.62
C ARG A 71 21.41 -10.91 4.31
N ALA A 72 21.42 -10.03 3.31
CA ALA A 72 22.01 -10.27 2.02
C ALA A 72 23.53 -10.21 2.12
N ARG A 73 24.19 -11.37 2.02
CA ARG A 73 25.65 -11.43 1.85
C ARG A 73 25.97 -11.27 0.38
N ALA A 74 26.74 -10.24 0.04
CA ALA A 74 27.33 -10.14 -1.29
C ALA A 74 28.21 -11.37 -1.55
N ARG A 75 28.01 -12.03 -2.69
CA ARG A 75 28.82 -13.17 -3.13
C ARG A 75 29.41 -12.81 -4.49
N SER A 76 30.72 -12.91 -4.61
CA SER A 76 31.41 -12.90 -5.90
C SER A 76 31.44 -14.32 -6.45
N PHE A 77 31.36 -14.43 -7.77
CA PHE A 77 31.45 -15.69 -8.50
C PHE A 77 32.58 -15.59 -9.54
N GLN A 78 33.28 -16.68 -9.77
CA GLN A 78 34.31 -16.83 -10.78
C GLN A 78 33.85 -17.73 -11.92
N VAL A 79 34.52 -17.64 -13.07
CA VAL A 79 34.26 -18.51 -14.22
C VAL A 79 34.52 -19.96 -13.81
N GLY A 80 33.46 -20.78 -13.82
CA GLY A 80 33.49 -22.18 -13.39
C GLY A 80 32.71 -22.49 -12.12
N ASP A 81 32.27 -21.47 -11.37
CA ASP A 81 31.42 -21.67 -10.19
C ASP A 81 30.03 -22.17 -10.59
N LEU A 82 29.51 -23.13 -9.84
CA LEU A 82 28.15 -23.63 -10.00
C LEU A 82 27.19 -22.76 -9.17
N VAL A 83 26.29 -22.06 -9.85
CA VAL A 83 25.26 -21.23 -9.22
C VAL A 83 23.87 -21.72 -9.55
N LEU A 84 22.97 -21.71 -8.56
CA LEU A 84 21.55 -21.98 -8.78
C LEU A 84 20.89 -20.73 -9.35
N ARG A 85 20.37 -20.85 -10.57
CA ARG A 85 19.57 -19.81 -11.20
C ARG A 85 18.11 -19.97 -10.75
N ARG A 86 17.45 -18.85 -10.42
CA ARG A 86 16.01 -18.84 -10.16
C ARG A 86 15.28 -19.22 -11.45
N ALA A 87 14.41 -20.23 -11.37
CA ALA A 87 13.59 -20.66 -12.49
C ALA A 87 12.31 -19.82 -12.53
N ASP A 88 12.35 -18.69 -13.24
CA ASP A 88 11.20 -17.79 -13.37
C ASP A 88 10.06 -18.37 -14.25
N THR A 89 10.27 -19.54 -14.87
CA THR A 89 9.37 -20.15 -15.86
C THR A 89 8.34 -21.13 -15.29
N LEU A 90 8.33 -21.40 -13.97
CA LEU A 90 7.41 -22.39 -13.38
C LEU A 90 5.96 -21.91 -13.22
N ASN A 91 5.64 -20.65 -13.53
CA ASN A 91 4.25 -20.15 -13.49
C ASN A 91 3.54 -20.17 -14.86
N GLN A 92 4.18 -20.63 -15.94
CA GLN A 92 3.56 -20.62 -17.29
C GLN A 92 3.51 -21.99 -17.99
N LEU A 93 4.08 -23.05 -17.40
CA LEU A 93 4.20 -24.36 -18.06
C LEU A 93 3.75 -25.54 -17.18
N GLU A 94 2.70 -25.34 -16.38
CA GLU A 94 1.99 -26.44 -15.69
C GLU A 94 0.99 -27.20 -16.60
N SER A 95 1.14 -27.18 -17.93
CA SER A 95 0.17 -27.92 -18.77
C SER A 95 0.54 -29.39 -18.97
N TRP A 96 1.74 -29.79 -19.41
CA TRP A 96 2.03 -31.23 -19.59
C TRP A 96 3.54 -31.56 -19.56
N THR A 97 4.05 -32.13 -18.47
CA THR A 97 5.07 -33.22 -18.42
C THR A 97 5.54 -33.53 -16.99
N LEU A 98 5.85 -34.82 -16.73
CA LEU A 98 6.02 -35.49 -15.42
C LEU A 98 7.34 -35.15 -14.65
N PRO A 99 7.43 -35.48 -13.34
CA PRO A 99 8.40 -34.92 -12.43
C PRO A 99 9.76 -35.62 -12.50
N GLY A 100 10.82 -34.83 -12.64
CA GLY A 100 12.18 -35.26 -12.34
C GLY A 100 13.18 -34.95 -13.45
N LYS A 101 14.26 -34.29 -13.01
CA LYS A 101 15.57 -34.09 -13.66
C LYS A 101 15.74 -32.81 -14.47
N GLY A 102 16.60 -31.94 -13.95
CA GLY A 102 17.18 -30.81 -14.66
C GLY A 102 18.15 -30.02 -13.78
N LEU A 103 19.36 -30.55 -13.55
CA LEU A 103 20.48 -29.73 -13.06
C LEU A 103 20.86 -28.77 -14.20
N ILE A 104 20.37 -27.53 -14.17
CA ILE A 104 20.75 -26.52 -15.16
C ILE A 104 22.14 -25.99 -14.79
N ARG A 105 23.17 -26.53 -15.44
CA ARG A 105 24.52 -25.95 -15.40
C ARG A 105 24.51 -24.68 -16.26
N SER A 106 24.66 -23.53 -15.64
CA SER A 106 24.92 -22.26 -16.32
C SER A 106 26.35 -21.83 -16.00
N ARG A 107 27.15 -21.54 -17.03
CA ARG A 107 28.51 -21.01 -16.91
C ARG A 107 28.43 -19.48 -16.93
N ALA A 108 29.16 -18.81 -16.05
CA ALA A 108 29.38 -17.36 -16.07
C ALA A 108 30.43 -16.99 -17.13
#